data_AF-A0A956LZW4-F1
#
_entry.id   AF-A0A956LZW4-F1
#
_cell.length_a   1.000
_cell.length_b   1.000
_cell.length_c   1.000
_cell.angle_alpha   90.00
_cell.angle_beta   90.00
_cell.angle_gamma   90.00
#
_symmetry.space_group_name_H-M   'P 1'
#
loop_
_entity.id
_entity.type
_entity.pdbx_description
1 polymer ?
#
loop_
_entity_poly.entity_id
_entity_poly.type
_entity_poly.pdbx_seq_one_letter_code
_entity_poly.pdbx_strand_id
1 'polypeptide(L)'
;MTGRMLLFCAGMFLIASTVMAGETPSGAEPRRVHDVLFHGNESIPAKQLLPHLRMQPSGRFRKTELDSTEFVRDLDRVARVYRAEGFFDVQVRGLVDSITVEPGQVDLHVAVREGVRHQLGEISFEVAGSAHRDPQLVQALRAAWGLPSGTPYRPIDVIRARGGVLRVARDHG
;
A
#
# COMPACT_ATOMS: atom_id res chain seq x y z
N MET A 1 -43.69 43.77 42.65
CA MET A 1 -43.23 42.38 42.53
C MET A 1 -41.78 42.31 43.01
N THR A 2 -41.63 41.82 44.23
CA THR A 2 -40.47 41.12 44.84
C THR A 2 -39.50 40.49 43.82
N GLY A 3 -38.17 40.48 43.96
CA GLY A 3 -37.25 40.89 45.02
C GLY A 3 -35.81 40.45 44.64
N ARG A 4 -34.82 41.19 45.18
CA ARG A 4 -33.35 40.98 45.31
C ARG A 4 -32.84 39.52 45.22
N MET A 5 -31.59 39.32 44.77
CA MET A 5 -30.42 39.14 45.66
C MET A 5 -29.14 38.72 44.90
N LEU A 6 -28.03 39.27 45.38
CA LEU A 6 -26.62 39.06 45.08
C LEU A 6 -26.05 37.69 45.51
N LEU A 7 -25.05 37.22 44.74
CA LEU A 7 -23.73 36.71 45.16
C LEU A 7 -23.61 35.32 45.88
N PHE A 8 -22.50 34.65 45.52
CA PHE A 8 -21.61 33.76 46.30
C PHE A 8 -21.51 32.26 45.95
N CYS A 9 -20.22 31.86 45.99
CA CYS A 9 -19.65 30.57 46.35
C CYS A 9 -19.29 29.57 45.25
N ALA A 10 -17.99 29.60 44.95
CA ALA A 10 -17.11 28.45 44.77
C ALA A 10 -17.68 27.14 45.34
N GLY A 11 -17.84 26.15 44.46
CA GLY A 11 -18.14 24.78 44.80
C GLY A 11 -17.30 23.88 43.90
N MET A 12 -16.14 23.50 44.39
CA MET A 12 -15.31 22.41 43.87
C MET A 12 -16.16 21.14 43.84
N PHE A 13 -16.71 20.79 42.68
CA PHE A 13 -17.36 19.50 42.47
C PHE A 13 -16.35 18.54 41.87
N LEU A 14 -15.82 17.67 42.74
CA LEU A 14 -15.27 16.37 42.37
C LEU A 14 -16.34 15.62 41.56
N ILE A 15 -16.30 15.72 40.24
CA ILE A 15 -16.93 14.73 39.38
C ILE A 15 -15.98 13.54 39.35
N ALA A 16 -16.33 12.56 40.17
CA ALA A 16 -15.81 11.22 40.14
C ALA A 16 -15.69 10.73 38.70
N SER A 17 -14.52 10.19 38.38
CA SER A 17 -14.21 9.45 37.18
C SER A 17 -15.38 8.58 36.76
N THR A 18 -16.12 9.03 35.76
CA THR A 18 -16.77 8.10 34.86
C THR A 18 -16.04 8.28 33.54
N VAL A 19 -14.95 7.51 33.40
CA VAL A 19 -14.63 6.98 32.09
C VAL A 19 -15.94 6.34 31.63
N MET A 20 -16.62 6.99 30.68
CA MET A 20 -17.57 6.31 29.84
C MET A 20 -16.73 5.22 29.20
N ALA A 21 -16.74 4.03 29.81
CA ALA A 21 -16.30 2.82 29.17
C ALA A 21 -17.17 2.76 27.92
N GLY A 22 -16.61 3.23 26.81
CA GLY A 22 -17.19 2.99 25.50
C GLY A 22 -17.45 1.51 25.49
N GLU A 23 -18.73 1.15 25.42
CA GLU A 23 -19.15 -0.24 25.31
C GLU A 23 -18.35 -0.80 24.15
N THR A 24 -17.32 -1.60 24.45
CA THR A 24 -16.77 -2.51 23.47
C THR A 24 -17.97 -3.38 23.11
N PRO A 25 -18.45 -3.40 21.86
CA PRO A 25 -19.51 -4.32 21.49
C PRO A 25 -18.96 -5.73 21.70
N SER A 26 -19.28 -6.27 22.87
CA SER A 26 -18.99 -7.62 23.29
C SER A 26 -19.89 -8.52 22.48
N GLY A 27 -19.30 -9.17 21.48
CA GLY A 27 -20.00 -10.04 20.53
C GLY A 27 -20.15 -9.43 19.15
N ALA A 28 -19.04 -9.13 18.46
CA ALA A 28 -19.11 -8.83 17.03
C ALA A 28 -19.55 -10.11 16.29
N GLU A 29 -20.81 -10.15 15.86
CA GLU A 29 -21.29 -11.19 14.94
C GLU A 29 -20.30 -11.32 13.76
N PRO A 30 -20.04 -12.54 13.23
CA PRO A 30 -19.12 -12.72 12.13
C PRO A 30 -19.61 -11.91 10.92
N ARG A 31 -18.86 -10.87 10.57
CA ARG A 31 -19.15 -10.00 9.43
C ARG A 31 -18.50 -10.57 8.19
N ARG A 32 -19.24 -10.66 7.10
CA ARG A 32 -18.72 -11.10 5.79
C ARG A 32 -18.32 -9.90 4.96
N VAL A 33 -17.22 -10.04 4.22
CA VAL A 33 -16.81 -9.03 3.23
C VAL A 33 -17.80 -9.05 2.08
N HIS A 34 -18.52 -7.96 1.86
CA HIS A 34 -19.44 -7.77 0.74
C HIS A 34 -18.65 -7.29 -0.48
N ASP A 35 -18.00 -6.13 -0.40
CA ASP A 35 -17.14 -5.61 -1.47
C ASP A 35 -15.81 -5.02 -0.95
N VAL A 36 -14.88 -4.78 -1.88
CA VAL A 36 -13.64 -4.05 -1.63
C VAL A 36 -13.51 -2.90 -2.63
N LEU A 37 -13.68 -1.68 -2.11
CA LEU A 37 -13.74 -0.45 -2.88
C LEU A 37 -12.40 0.29 -2.80
N PHE A 38 -11.78 0.51 -3.95
CA PHE A 38 -10.53 1.26 -4.05
C PHE A 38 -10.80 2.73 -4.41
N HIS A 39 -10.07 3.64 -3.76
CA HIS A 39 -10.17 5.09 -3.96
C HIS A 39 -8.78 5.65 -4.23
N GLY A 40 -8.64 6.53 -5.23
CA GLY A 40 -7.35 7.15 -5.59
C GLY A 40 -6.38 6.23 -6.36
N ASN A 41 -6.86 5.11 -6.90
CA ASN A 41 -6.11 4.17 -7.72
C ASN A 41 -6.21 4.52 -9.23
N GLU A 42 -5.60 5.62 -9.63
CA GLU A 42 -5.67 6.14 -11.00
C GLU A 42 -4.75 5.39 -11.97
N SER A 43 -3.55 5.00 -11.51
CA SER A 43 -2.53 4.35 -12.32
C SER A 43 -2.69 2.84 -12.42
N ILE A 44 -3.22 2.19 -11.36
CA ILE A 44 -3.43 0.74 -11.32
C ILE A 44 -4.92 0.45 -11.06
N PRO A 45 -5.63 -0.18 -12.00
CA PRO A 45 -7.07 -0.40 -11.86
C PRO A 45 -7.36 -1.45 -10.78
N ALA A 46 -8.47 -1.29 -10.05
CA ALA A 46 -8.89 -2.17 -8.96
C ALA A 46 -8.89 -3.67 -9.32
N LYS A 47 -9.25 -4.02 -10.56
CA LYS A 47 -9.21 -5.40 -11.08
C LYS A 47 -7.82 -6.05 -11.03
N GLN A 48 -6.75 -5.26 -11.07
CA GLN A 48 -5.38 -5.74 -10.93
C GLN A 48 -4.96 -5.80 -9.45
N LEU A 49 -5.58 -5.02 -8.56
CA LEU A 49 -5.26 -4.99 -7.13
C LEU A 49 -5.99 -6.08 -6.34
N LEU A 50 -7.29 -6.32 -6.64
CA LEU A 50 -8.16 -7.29 -5.98
C LEU A 50 -7.56 -8.72 -5.87
N PRO A 51 -6.90 -9.28 -6.90
CA PRO A 51 -6.32 -10.62 -6.81
C PRO A 51 -5.18 -10.74 -5.80
N HIS A 52 -4.55 -9.63 -5.42
CA HIS A 52 -3.50 -9.63 -4.40
C HIS A 52 -4.05 -9.63 -2.98
N LEU A 53 -5.35 -9.39 -2.80
CA LEU A 53 -5.98 -9.39 -1.49
C LEU A 53 -6.40 -10.78 -1.04
N ARG A 54 -6.36 -11.02 0.28
CA ARG A 54 -6.95 -12.20 0.92
C ARG A 54 -8.37 -11.92 1.37
N MET A 55 -8.64 -10.72 1.86
CA MET A 55 -9.98 -10.17 2.03
C MET A 55 -10.55 -9.85 0.65
N GLN A 56 -11.34 -10.77 0.13
CA GLN A 56 -12.00 -10.64 -1.15
C GLN A 56 -13.52 -10.61 -0.95
N PRO A 57 -14.27 -9.97 -1.87
CA PRO A 57 -15.73 -9.99 -1.88
C PRO A 57 -16.28 -11.41 -1.74
N SER A 58 -17.28 -11.59 -0.88
CA SER A 58 -18.00 -12.85 -0.78
C SER A 58 -18.86 -13.05 -2.02
N GLY A 59 -18.86 -14.27 -2.56
CA GLY A 59 -19.64 -14.64 -3.73
C GLY A 59 -20.24 -16.04 -3.58
N ARG A 60 -20.80 -16.57 -4.67
CA ARG A 60 -21.51 -17.86 -4.67
C ARG A 60 -20.66 -19.03 -4.18
N PHE A 61 -19.35 -19.00 -4.43
CA PHE A 61 -18.40 -20.07 -4.12
C PHE A 61 -17.40 -19.72 -3.01
N ARG A 62 -17.40 -18.47 -2.54
CA ARG A 62 -16.43 -17.99 -1.55
C ARG A 62 -17.17 -17.19 -0.49
N LYS A 63 -17.06 -17.61 0.76
CA LYS A 63 -17.50 -16.83 1.91
C LYS A 63 -16.26 -16.33 2.60
N THR A 64 -16.08 -15.02 2.68
CA THR A 64 -14.92 -14.42 3.33
C THR A 64 -15.39 -13.66 4.56
N GLU A 65 -15.03 -14.18 5.72
CA GLU A 65 -15.24 -13.51 7.00
C GLU A 65 -14.21 -12.40 7.16
N LEU A 66 -14.64 -11.29 7.73
CA LEU A 66 -13.79 -10.15 8.00
C LEU A 66 -12.74 -10.54 9.04
N ASP A 67 -11.49 -10.52 8.60
CA ASP A 67 -10.33 -10.52 9.48
C ASP A 67 -9.62 -9.17 9.34
N SER A 68 -9.79 -8.31 10.35
CA SER A 68 -9.14 -6.99 10.38
C SER A 68 -7.62 -7.08 10.35
N THR A 69 -7.03 -8.13 10.92
CA THR A 69 -5.57 -8.33 10.91
C THR A 69 -5.09 -8.68 9.51
N GLU A 70 -5.85 -9.54 8.82
CA GLU A 70 -5.54 -9.88 7.44
C GLU A 70 -5.80 -8.71 6.48
N PHE A 71 -6.82 -7.89 6.74
CA PHE A 71 -7.05 -6.68 5.97
C PHE A 71 -5.89 -5.69 6.07
N VAL A 72 -5.28 -5.52 7.25
CA VAL A 72 -4.07 -4.70 7.39
C VAL A 72 -2.92 -5.24 6.54
N ARG A 73 -2.73 -6.58 6.50
CA ARG A 73 -1.71 -7.22 5.64
C ARG A 73 -2.02 -7.06 4.15
N ASP A 74 -3.29 -6.97 3.79
CA ASP A 74 -3.75 -6.69 2.44
C ASP A 74 -3.37 -5.28 1.97
N LEU A 75 -3.45 -4.28 2.85
CA LEU A 75 -2.97 -2.93 2.53
C LEU A 75 -1.47 -2.93 2.16
N ASP A 76 -0.67 -3.72 2.88
CA ASP A 76 0.75 -3.90 2.56
C ASP A 76 0.97 -4.62 1.23
N ARG A 77 0.10 -5.59 0.87
CA ARG A 77 0.15 -6.25 -0.44
C ARG A 77 -0.12 -5.25 -1.56
N VAL A 78 -1.15 -4.41 -1.42
CA VAL A 78 -1.45 -3.34 -2.37
C VAL A 78 -0.25 -2.39 -2.50
N ALA A 79 0.30 -1.93 -1.36
CA ALA A 79 1.47 -1.05 -1.38
C ALA A 79 2.68 -1.70 -2.10
N ARG A 80 2.88 -3.01 -1.96
CA ARG A 80 3.94 -3.73 -2.71
C ARG A 80 3.70 -3.76 -4.21
N VAL A 81 2.45 -3.90 -4.67
CA VAL A 81 2.12 -3.85 -6.11
C VAL A 81 2.49 -2.48 -6.69
N TYR A 82 2.11 -1.40 -6.00
CA TYR A 82 2.49 -0.04 -6.41
C TYR A 82 4.00 0.17 -6.43
N ARG A 83 4.72 -0.27 -5.40
CA ARG A 83 6.20 -0.17 -5.37
C ARG A 83 6.87 -0.97 -6.48
N ALA A 84 6.31 -2.12 -6.85
CA ALA A 84 6.81 -2.91 -7.97
C ALA A 84 6.64 -2.21 -9.34
N GLU A 85 5.72 -1.24 -9.43
CA GLU A 85 5.43 -0.44 -10.62
C GLU A 85 6.04 0.98 -10.57
N GLY A 86 6.91 1.26 -9.60
CA GLY A 86 7.71 2.48 -9.50
C GLY A 86 7.14 3.56 -8.57
N PHE A 87 6.09 3.27 -7.81
CA PHE A 87 5.49 4.19 -6.83
C PHE A 87 6.05 3.94 -5.43
N PHE A 88 7.22 4.52 -5.13
CA PHE A 88 7.90 4.28 -3.86
C PHE A 88 7.25 4.96 -2.65
N ASP A 89 6.69 6.16 -2.87
CA ASP A 89 6.06 6.99 -1.85
C ASP A 89 4.58 6.66 -1.61
N VAL A 90 4.11 5.53 -2.17
CA VAL A 90 2.71 5.11 -2.05
C VAL A 90 2.28 4.99 -0.60
N GLN A 91 1.13 5.56 -0.29
CA GLN A 91 0.46 5.41 1.00
C GLN A 91 -0.88 4.72 0.79
N VAL A 92 -1.07 3.58 1.45
CA VAL A 92 -2.32 2.82 1.41
C VAL A 92 -2.92 2.82 2.80
N ARG A 93 -4.20 3.18 2.91
CA ARG A 93 -4.96 3.20 4.17
C ARG A 93 -6.24 2.42 4.00
N GLY A 94 -6.57 1.62 5.01
CA GLY A 94 -7.81 0.87 5.07
C GLY A 94 -8.79 1.55 6.02
N LEU A 95 -10.05 1.63 5.60
CA LEU A 95 -11.18 1.92 6.46
C LEU A 95 -12.11 0.72 6.37
N VAL A 96 -12.43 0.12 7.51
CA VAL A 96 -13.52 -0.84 7.60
C VAL A 96 -14.75 -0.01 7.90
N ASP A 97 -15.55 0.27 6.88
CA ASP A 97 -16.80 0.97 7.14
C ASP A 97 -17.76 -0.03 7.82
N SER A 98 -18.15 0.29 9.05
CA SER A 98 -19.13 -0.50 9.80
C SER A 98 -20.56 -0.17 9.38
N ILE A 99 -20.74 0.68 8.37
CA ILE A 99 -22.05 0.95 7.78
C ILE A 99 -22.50 -0.32 7.06
N THR A 100 -23.22 -1.14 7.81
CA THR A 100 -24.03 -2.29 7.41
C THR A 100 -24.66 -2.07 6.04
N VAL A 101 -24.08 -2.64 4.98
CA VAL A 101 -24.76 -2.75 3.66
C VAL A 101 -26.00 -3.61 3.81
N GLU A 102 -25.86 -4.69 4.60
CA GLU A 102 -26.90 -5.58 5.12
C GLU A 102 -26.43 -6.15 6.47
N PRO A 103 -27.33 -6.61 7.37
CA PRO A 103 -26.93 -7.21 8.64
C PRO A 103 -25.86 -8.29 8.47
N GLY A 104 -24.71 -8.13 9.13
CA GLY A 104 -23.60 -9.08 9.06
C GLY A 104 -22.72 -8.99 7.79
N GLN A 105 -22.81 -7.92 7.00
CA GLN A 105 -21.94 -7.65 5.86
C GLN A 105 -21.21 -6.30 5.98
N VAL A 106 -20.00 -6.22 5.41
CA VAL A 106 -19.14 -5.02 5.45
C VAL A 106 -18.47 -4.76 4.11
N ASP A 107 -18.33 -3.49 3.77
CA ASP A 107 -17.47 -3.03 2.67
C ASP A 107 -16.11 -2.60 3.20
N LEU A 108 -15.06 -3.00 2.48
CA LEU A 108 -13.68 -2.63 2.78
C LEU A 108 -13.26 -1.49 1.87
N HIS A 109 -12.94 -0.34 2.45
CA HIS A 109 -12.48 0.81 1.70
C HIS A 109 -10.96 0.89 1.74
N VAL A 110 -10.33 0.90 0.58
CA VAL A 110 -8.88 1.04 0.42
C VAL A 110 -8.59 2.38 -0.24
N ALA A 111 -8.11 3.33 0.54
CA ALA A 111 -7.67 4.64 0.04
C ALA A 111 -6.19 4.59 -0.33
N VAL A 112 -5.86 4.96 -1.56
CA VAL A 112 -4.51 4.99 -2.10
C VAL A 112 -4.12 6.43 -2.40
N ARG A 113 -2.94 6.83 -1.94
CA ARG A 113 -2.21 7.99 -2.46
C ARG A 113 -0.99 7.45 -3.18
N GLU A 114 -1.01 7.47 -4.51
CA GLU A 114 0.00 6.81 -5.34
C GLU A 114 1.40 7.46 -5.21
N GLY A 115 1.45 8.78 -5.18
CA GLY A 115 2.70 9.53 -5.21
C GLY A 115 3.30 9.58 -6.62
N VAL A 116 4.61 9.85 -6.72
CA VAL A 116 5.29 9.99 -8.00
C VAL A 116 5.70 8.62 -8.54
N ARG A 117 5.40 8.37 -9.82
CA ARG A 117 5.93 7.21 -10.52
C ARG A 117 7.37 7.48 -10.96
N HIS A 118 8.31 6.78 -10.34
CA HIS A 118 9.73 6.93 -10.64
C HIS A 118 10.10 6.24 -11.95
N GLN A 119 11.09 6.79 -12.62
CA GLN A 119 11.61 6.31 -13.89
C GLN A 119 13.11 6.03 -13.77
N LEU A 120 13.64 5.19 -14.66
CA LEU A 120 15.06 4.92 -14.75
C LEU A 120 15.80 6.15 -15.28
N GLY A 121 16.79 6.60 -14.50
CA GLY A 121 17.74 7.61 -14.94
C GLY A 121 18.76 7.06 -15.95
N GLU A 122 19.78 7.87 -16.22
CA GLU A 122 20.94 7.40 -16.96
C GLU A 122 21.69 6.32 -16.17
N ILE A 123 22.21 5.33 -16.88
CA ILE A 123 22.94 4.21 -16.29
C ILE A 123 24.40 4.29 -16.73
N SER A 124 25.31 4.26 -15.75
CA SER A 124 26.74 4.14 -15.95
C SER A 124 27.21 2.74 -15.56
N PHE A 125 28.26 2.26 -16.24
CA PHE A 125 28.94 1.01 -15.92
C PHE A 125 30.35 1.33 -15.46
N GLU A 126 30.70 0.88 -14.26
CA GLU A 126 32.06 0.92 -13.76
C GLU A 126 32.61 -0.51 -13.78
N VAL A 127 33.69 -0.71 -14.54
CA VAL A 127 34.38 -2.00 -14.66
C VAL A 127 35.69 -1.89 -13.89
N ALA A 128 35.99 -2.87 -13.04
CA ALA A 128 37.24 -2.90 -12.29
C ALA A 128 38.40 -3.46 -13.13
N GLY A 129 39.65 -3.22 -12.70
CA GLY A 129 40.85 -3.78 -13.33
C GLY A 129 41.21 -3.10 -14.65
N SER A 130 41.90 -3.77 -15.56
CA SER A 130 42.29 -3.23 -16.88
C SER A 130 41.14 -3.25 -17.91
N ALA A 131 40.11 -4.06 -17.68
CA ALA A 131 38.99 -4.27 -18.60
C ALA A 131 38.13 -3.02 -18.85
N HIS A 132 38.15 -2.01 -17.96
CA HIS A 132 37.47 -0.73 -18.18
C HIS A 132 37.96 0.04 -19.42
N ARG A 133 39.16 -0.27 -19.89
CA ARG A 133 39.75 0.38 -21.06
C ARG A 133 39.32 -0.25 -22.38
N ASP A 134 38.63 -1.37 -22.34
CA ASP A 134 38.08 -2.02 -23.53
C ASP A 134 36.75 -1.37 -23.93
N PRO A 135 36.72 -0.56 -25.01
CA PRO A 135 35.49 0.08 -25.45
C PRO A 135 34.45 -0.92 -25.95
N GLN A 136 34.89 -2.09 -26.46
CA GLN A 136 33.99 -3.12 -26.98
C GLN A 136 33.23 -3.78 -25.82
N LEU A 137 33.91 -4.07 -24.71
CA LEU A 137 33.27 -4.56 -23.49
C LEU A 137 32.24 -3.54 -22.98
N VAL A 138 32.62 -2.28 -22.81
CA VAL A 138 31.69 -1.24 -22.30
C VAL A 138 30.47 -1.10 -23.21
N GLN A 139 30.66 -1.16 -24.53
CA GLN A 139 29.56 -1.15 -25.49
C GLN A 139 28.67 -2.39 -25.38
N ALA A 140 29.26 -3.57 -25.20
CA ALA A 140 28.54 -4.83 -25.03
C ALA A 140 27.71 -4.85 -23.73
N LEU A 141 28.25 -4.31 -22.62
CA LEU A 141 27.51 -4.17 -21.36
C LEU A 141 26.31 -3.24 -21.51
N ARG A 142 26.47 -2.10 -22.18
CA ARG A 142 25.36 -1.17 -22.49
C ARG A 142 24.30 -1.83 -23.36
N ALA A 143 24.70 -2.56 -24.39
CA ALA A 143 23.78 -3.29 -25.25
C ALA A 143 23.01 -4.38 -24.46
N ALA A 144 23.69 -5.08 -23.55
CA ALA A 144 23.09 -6.12 -22.71
C ALA A 144 22.12 -5.58 -21.65
N TRP A 145 22.31 -4.34 -21.19
CA TRP A 145 21.40 -3.68 -20.27
C TRP A 145 20.02 -3.47 -20.89
N GLY A 146 19.96 -2.93 -22.10
CA GLY A 146 18.74 -2.90 -22.91
C GLY A 146 17.55 -2.10 -22.37
N LEU A 147 17.64 -1.44 -21.20
CA LEU A 147 16.59 -0.59 -20.66
C LEU A 147 16.89 0.89 -20.94
N PRO A 148 16.03 1.59 -21.71
CA PRO A 148 16.16 3.02 -21.95
C PRO A 148 15.96 3.85 -20.69
N SER A 149 16.59 5.03 -20.63
CA SER A 149 16.24 6.05 -19.64
C SER A 149 14.81 6.56 -19.87
N GLY A 150 14.14 6.98 -18.80
CA GLY A 150 12.73 7.38 -18.80
C GLY A 150 11.73 6.23 -18.68
N THR A 151 12.19 4.97 -18.79
CA THR A 151 11.33 3.80 -18.57
C THR A 151 10.84 3.79 -17.12
N PRO A 152 9.55 3.56 -16.83
CA PRO A 152 9.07 3.41 -15.46
C PRO A 152 9.90 2.39 -14.68
N TYR A 153 10.32 2.75 -13.47
CA TYR A 153 11.17 1.89 -12.66
C TYR A 153 10.40 0.64 -12.26
N ARG A 154 10.95 -0.53 -12.60
CA ARG A 154 10.42 -1.84 -12.18
C ARG A 154 11.57 -2.72 -11.72
N PRO A 155 11.60 -3.17 -10.45
CA PRO A 155 12.70 -3.97 -9.92
C PRO A 155 13.00 -5.23 -10.75
N ILE A 156 11.95 -5.89 -11.26
CA ILE A 156 12.10 -7.14 -12.03
C ILE A 156 12.83 -6.92 -13.35
N ASP A 157 12.60 -5.79 -14.00
CA ASP A 157 13.23 -5.46 -15.28
C ASP A 157 14.71 -5.11 -15.05
N VAL A 158 15.03 -4.37 -13.99
CA VAL A 158 16.41 -4.08 -13.55
C VAL A 158 17.18 -5.36 -13.22
N ILE A 159 16.58 -6.28 -12.46
CA ILE A 159 17.20 -7.57 -12.11
C ILE A 159 17.49 -8.39 -13.38
N ARG A 160 16.55 -8.43 -14.33
CA ARG A 160 16.73 -9.12 -15.61
C ARG A 160 17.87 -8.49 -16.42
N ALA A 161 17.87 -7.16 -16.56
CA ALA A 161 18.90 -6.41 -17.28
C ALA A 161 20.29 -6.65 -16.67
N ARG A 162 20.41 -6.58 -15.33
CA ARG A 162 21.64 -6.94 -14.60
C ARG A 162 22.12 -8.36 -14.93
N GLY A 163 21.22 -9.33 -15.01
CA GLY A 163 21.56 -10.70 -15.40
C GLY A 163 22.16 -10.81 -16.80
N GLY A 164 21.69 -10.00 -17.75
CA GLY A 164 22.27 -9.89 -19.09
C GLY A 164 23.67 -9.30 -19.07
N VAL A 165 23.85 -8.17 -18.38
CA VAL A 165 25.14 -7.49 -18.21
C VAL A 165 26.19 -8.42 -17.59
N LEU A 166 25.83 -9.12 -16.51
CA LEU A 166 26.75 -10.04 -15.83
C LEU A 166 27.16 -11.24 -16.68
N ARG A 167 26.28 -11.69 -17.58
CA ARG A 167 26.62 -12.75 -18.53
C ARG A 167 27.68 -12.26 -19.52
N VAL A 168 27.46 -11.09 -20.12
CA VAL A 168 28.42 -10.48 -21.05
C VAL A 168 29.76 -10.23 -20.39
N ALA A 169 29.77 -9.72 -19.15
CA ALA A 169 31.01 -9.51 -18.40
C ALA A 169 31.79 -10.81 -18.22
N ARG A 170 31.12 -11.90 -17.81
CA ARG A 170 31.75 -13.23 -17.64
C ARG A 170 32.31 -13.79 -18.94
N ASP A 171 31.59 -13.62 -20.04
CA ASP A 171 32.00 -14.15 -21.34
C ASP A 171 33.25 -13.41 -21.88
N HIS A 172 33.57 -12.24 -21.33
CA HIS A 172 34.74 -11.42 -21.69
C HIS A 172 35.96 -11.59 -20.77
N GLY A 173 35.90 -12.46 -19.75
CA GLY A 173 37.01 -12.76 -18.82
C GLY A 173 36.96 -11.99 -17.52
#